data_AF-A0AAI8X8X4-F1
#
_entry.id   AF-A0AAI8X8X4-F1
#
_cell.length_a   1.000
_cell.length_b   1.000
_cell.length_c   1.000
_cell.angle_alpha   90.00
_cell.angle_beta   90.00
_cell.angle_gamma   90.00
#
_symmetry.space_group_name_H-M   'P 1'
#
loop_
_entity.id
_entity.type
_entity.pdbx_description
1 polymer ?
#
loop_
_entity_poly.entity_id
_entity_poly.type
_entity_poly.pdbx_seq_one_letter_code
_entity_poly.pdbx_strand_id
1 'polypeptide(L)'
;MARRPKRSHNGGPPLDEYKGPPWGKGDPYIFLAWQVAHAKAWKAPSREIMLMRMDKAERLGLTYEEYTLEILERGRHLREEDTERISAIKAARKRRRVRLLD
;
A
#
# COMPACT_ATOMS: atom_id res chain seq x y z
N MET A 1 -35.16 -15.40 -9.12
CA MET A 1 -34.61 -14.40 -8.17
C MET A 1 -33.10 -14.60 -8.07
N ALA A 2 -32.30 -13.54 -8.21
CA ALA A 2 -30.85 -13.64 -8.06
C ALA A 2 -30.51 -14.09 -6.62
N ARG A 3 -29.68 -15.12 -6.47
CA ARG A 3 -29.31 -15.68 -5.17
C ARG A 3 -28.54 -14.62 -4.39
N ARG A 4 -29.00 -14.26 -3.18
CA ARG A 4 -28.25 -13.33 -2.31
C ARG A 4 -26.81 -13.84 -2.14
N PRO A 5 -25.80 -12.96 -2.25
CA PRO A 5 -24.42 -13.34 -1.99
C PRO A 5 -24.30 -13.98 -0.60
N LYS A 6 -23.40 -14.96 -0.46
CA LYS A 6 -23.05 -15.44 0.88
C LYS A 6 -22.51 -14.28 1.69
N ARG A 7 -22.71 -14.29 3.01
CA ARG A 7 -22.28 -13.22 3.94
C ARG A 7 -20.77 -12.92 3.87
N SER A 8 -19.97 -13.84 3.30
CA SER A 8 -18.54 -13.70 3.06
C SER A 8 -18.16 -13.09 1.69
N HIS A 9 -19.13 -12.75 0.84
CA HIS A 9 -18.89 -12.09 -0.44
C HIS A 9 -19.06 -10.58 -0.31
N ASN A 10 -18.01 -9.83 -0.67
CA ASN A 10 -18.03 -8.37 -0.71
C ASN A 10 -18.71 -7.78 -1.95
N GLY A 11 -19.14 -8.62 -2.91
CA GLY A 11 -19.74 -8.15 -4.16
C GLY A 11 -18.80 -7.28 -5.00
N GLY A 12 -17.49 -7.49 -4.89
CA GLY A 12 -16.48 -6.81 -5.69
C GLY A 12 -16.62 -7.10 -7.20
N PRO A 13 -15.81 -6.43 -8.04
CA PRO A 13 -15.90 -6.56 -9.48
C PRO A 13 -15.68 -8.02 -9.93
N PRO A 14 -16.21 -8.40 -11.11
CA PRO A 14 -15.87 -9.65 -11.76
C PRO A 14 -14.35 -9.81 -11.96
N LEU A 15 -13.91 -11.05 -12.12
CA LEU A 15 -12.53 -11.35 -12.53
C LEU A 15 -12.27 -10.81 -13.95
N ASP A 16 -11.00 -10.53 -14.25
CA ASP A 16 -10.56 -9.87 -15.49
C ASP A 16 -11.00 -10.59 -16.78
N GLU A 17 -11.19 -11.91 -16.72
CA GLU A 17 -11.61 -12.73 -17.87
C GLU A 17 -13.11 -12.58 -18.21
N TYR A 18 -13.89 -11.88 -17.38
CA TYR A 18 -15.33 -11.69 -17.57
C TYR A 18 -15.63 -10.67 -18.69
N LYS A 19 -16.42 -11.08 -19.68
CA LYS A 19 -16.72 -10.29 -20.89
C LYS A 19 -18.05 -9.51 -20.87
N GLY A 20 -18.75 -9.48 -19.73
CA GLY A 20 -20.04 -8.78 -19.60
C GLY A 20 -19.87 -7.37 -19.00
N PRO A 21 -20.97 -6.76 -18.52
CA PRO A 21 -20.92 -5.46 -17.85
C PRO A 21 -19.96 -5.46 -16.65
N PRO A 22 -19.28 -4.35 -16.34
CA PRO A 22 -18.22 -4.35 -15.33
C PRO A 22 -18.68 -4.67 -13.89
N TRP A 23 -19.99 -4.64 -13.61
CA TRP A 23 -20.60 -5.09 -12.35
C TRP A 23 -21.04 -6.57 -12.35
N GLY A 24 -20.81 -7.29 -13.45
CA GLY A 24 -21.19 -8.68 -13.61
C GLY A 24 -22.67 -8.95 -13.40
N LYS A 25 -22.99 -9.96 -12.58
CA LYS A 25 -24.35 -10.28 -12.15
C LYS A 25 -24.79 -9.51 -10.88
N GLY A 26 -23.95 -8.60 -10.41
CA GLY A 26 -24.18 -7.80 -9.21
C GLY A 26 -24.97 -6.52 -9.50
N ASP A 27 -25.12 -5.70 -8.46
CA ASP A 27 -25.76 -4.39 -8.55
C ASP A 27 -24.76 -3.34 -9.08
N PRO A 28 -25.07 -2.60 -10.16
CA PRO A 28 -24.23 -1.51 -10.67
C PRO A 28 -23.85 -0.48 -9.61
N TYR A 29 -24.75 -0.17 -8.67
CA TYR A 29 -24.47 0.77 -7.59
C TYR A 29 -23.37 0.26 -6.65
N ILE A 30 -23.40 -1.03 -6.31
CA ILE A 30 -22.37 -1.65 -5.46
C ILE A 30 -21.00 -1.60 -6.14
N PHE A 31 -20.96 -1.84 -7.46
CA PHE A 31 -19.73 -1.73 -8.24
C PHE A 31 -19.15 -0.32 -8.21
N LEU A 32 -19.97 0.72 -8.42
CA LEU A 32 -19.53 2.11 -8.35
C LEU A 32 -19.05 2.49 -6.95
N ALA A 33 -19.78 2.09 -5.90
CA ALA A 33 -19.37 2.30 -4.51
C ALA A 33 -18.03 1.61 -4.20
N TRP A 34 -17.81 0.40 -4.71
CA TRP A 34 -16.54 -0.31 -4.61
C TRP A 34 -15.41 0.45 -5.32
N GLN A 35 -15.62 0.95 -6.54
CA GLN A 35 -14.60 1.73 -7.27
C GLN A 35 -14.19 2.98 -6.49
N VAL A 36 -15.15 3.71 -5.91
CA VAL A 36 -14.87 4.90 -5.09
C VAL A 36 -14.09 4.52 -3.82
N ALA A 37 -14.49 3.45 -3.14
CA ALA A 37 -13.79 2.97 -1.96
C ALA A 37 -12.36 2.52 -2.28
N HIS A 38 -12.18 1.79 -3.39
CA HIS A 38 -10.89 1.36 -3.89
C HIS A 38 -10.00 2.57 -4.20
N ALA A 39 -10.49 3.53 -4.99
CA ALA A 39 -9.76 4.75 -5.30
C ALA A 39 -9.37 5.55 -4.04
N LYS A 40 -10.26 5.61 -3.04
CA LYS A 40 -9.99 6.27 -1.76
C LYS A 40 -8.91 5.54 -0.95
N ALA A 41 -8.93 4.22 -0.93
CA ALA A 41 -7.95 3.40 -0.21
C ALA A 41 -6.54 3.51 -0.83
N TRP A 42 -6.46 3.61 -2.16
CA TRP A 42 -5.21 3.74 -2.90
C TRP A 42 -4.81 5.20 -3.20
N LYS A 43 -5.55 6.16 -2.63
CA LYS A 43 -5.20 7.57 -2.80
C LYS A 43 -3.84 7.84 -2.15
N ALA A 44 -2.97 8.52 -2.88
CA ALA A 44 -1.68 8.94 -2.35
C ALA A 44 -1.87 9.75 -1.05
N PRO A 45 -0.94 9.61 -0.08
CA PRO A 45 -0.96 10.43 1.13
C PRO A 45 -0.91 11.92 0.78
N SER A 46 -1.45 12.77 1.65
CA SER A 46 -1.36 14.21 1.46
C SER A 46 0.10 14.68 1.42
N ARG A 47 0.35 15.82 0.76
CA ARG A 47 1.69 16.44 0.71
C ARG A 47 2.30 16.61 2.10
N GLU A 48 1.50 17.02 3.08
CA GLU A 48 1.94 17.20 4.46
C GLU A 48 2.42 15.87 5.09
N ILE A 49 1.70 14.78 4.85
CA ILE A 49 2.12 13.44 5.30
C ILE A 49 3.42 13.03 4.61
N MET A 50 3.57 13.30 3.31
CA MET A 50 4.80 13.00 2.58
C MET A 50 6.00 13.78 3.15
N LEU A 51 5.84 15.07 3.41
CA LEU A 51 6.89 15.91 4.02
C LEU A 51 7.24 15.44 5.43
N MET A 52 6.25 15.10 6.25
CA MET A 52 6.48 14.54 7.59
C MET A 52 7.25 13.21 7.53
N ARG A 53 6.92 12.33 6.57
CA ARG A 53 7.66 11.07 6.36
C ARG A 53 9.09 11.33 5.88
N MET A 54 9.29 12.34 5.02
CA MET A 54 10.61 12.73 4.52
C MET A 54 11.51 13.25 5.65
N ASP A 55 11.02 14.19 6.46
CA ASP A 55 11.72 14.72 7.63
C ASP A 55 12.08 13.62 8.65
N LYS A 56 11.17 12.66 8.89
CA LYS A 56 11.47 11.49 9.73
C LYS A 56 12.53 10.58 9.10
N ALA A 57 12.46 10.33 7.80
CA ALA A 57 13.45 9.51 7.12
C ALA A 57 14.85 10.16 7.21
N GLU A 58 14.94 11.48 7.00
CA GLU A 58 16.18 12.25 7.10
C GLU A 58 16.80 12.15 8.49
N ARG A 59 16.02 12.34 9.56
CA ARG A 59 16.51 12.19 10.96
C ARG A 59 17.12 10.82 11.24
N LEU A 60 16.53 9.76 10.66
CA LEU A 60 17.00 8.38 10.85
C LEU A 60 18.14 8.00 9.87
N GLY A 61 18.47 8.87 8.92
CA GLY A 61 19.44 8.59 7.84
C GLY A 61 18.95 7.52 6.85
N LEU A 62 17.64 7.45 6.65
CA LEU A 62 16.95 6.57 5.71
C LEU A 62 16.49 7.36 4.47
N THR A 63 16.24 6.66 3.37
CA THR A 63 15.52 7.27 2.24
C THR A 63 14.02 7.33 2.57
N TYR A 64 13.30 8.22 1.87
CA TYR A 64 11.83 8.29 1.97
C TYR A 64 11.19 6.91 1.68
N GLU A 65 11.69 6.21 0.67
CA GLU A 65 11.22 4.88 0.29
C GLU A 65 11.43 3.87 1.43
N GLU A 66 12.63 3.81 2.01
CA GLU A 66 12.95 2.91 3.11
C GLU A 66 12.05 3.14 4.33
N TYR A 67 11.85 4.40 4.73
CA TYR A 67 10.95 4.74 5.82
C TYR A 67 9.49 4.41 5.49
N THR A 68 9.06 4.70 4.27
CA THR A 68 7.68 4.47 3.84
C THR A 68 7.34 2.99 3.75
N LEU A 69 8.27 2.13 3.33
CA LEU A 69 8.07 0.68 3.29
C LEU A 69 7.91 0.06 4.68
N GLU A 70 8.53 0.61 5.72
CA GLU A 70 8.26 0.17 7.10
C GLU A 70 6.81 0.44 7.52
N ILE A 71 6.21 1.53 7.02
CA ILE A 71 4.80 1.83 7.27
C ILE A 71 3.90 0.92 6.42
N LEU A 72 4.17 0.81 5.11
CA LEU A 72 3.27 0.13 4.17
C LEU A 72 3.30 -1.39 4.30
N GLU A 73 4.47 -2.00 4.48
CA GLU A 73 4.59 -3.46 4.55
C GLU A 73 4.45 -3.99 5.98
N ARG A 74 4.93 -3.22 6.98
CA ARG A 74 5.08 -3.69 8.38
C ARG A 74 4.18 -2.95 9.35
N GLY A 75 3.51 -1.87 8.93
CA GLY A 75 2.70 -1.04 9.82
C GLY A 75 3.51 -0.33 10.91
N ARG A 76 4.84 -0.21 10.76
CA ARG A 76 5.73 0.31 11.79
C ARG A 76 6.19 1.73 11.46
N HIS A 77 5.97 2.64 12.40
CA HIS A 77 6.58 3.96 12.38
C HIS A 77 7.91 3.91 13.13
N LEU A 78 9.03 3.96 12.39
CA LEU A 78 10.36 3.94 13.02
C LEU A 78 10.60 5.19 13.88
N ARG A 79 11.30 4.97 14.99
CA ARG A 79 11.80 5.98 15.92
C ARG A 79 13.33 5.85 16.07
N GLU A 80 13.95 6.80 16.76
CA GLU A 80 15.40 6.81 16.97
C GLU A 80 15.87 5.59 17.78
N GLU A 81 15.01 5.04 18.64
CA GLU A 81 15.33 3.86 19.46
C GLU A 81 15.36 2.56 18.65
N ASP A 82 14.80 2.54 17.43
CA ASP A 82 14.75 1.36 16.54
C ASP A 82 16.10 1.08 15.85
N THR A 83 17.19 1.24 16.60
CA THR A 83 18.58 1.24 16.12
C THR A 83 18.97 -0.03 15.34
N GLU A 84 18.57 -1.20 15.83
CA GLU A 84 18.81 -2.48 15.16
C GLU A 84 18.11 -2.57 13.80
N ARG A 85 16.84 -2.13 13.72
CA ARG A 85 16.09 -2.15 12.46
C ARG A 85 16.66 -1.16 11.46
N ILE A 86 17.00 0.04 11.93
CA ILE A 86 17.62 1.09 11.10
C ILE A 86 18.96 0.62 10.55
N SER A 87 19.80 -0.02 11.37
CA SER A 87 21.09 -0.54 10.93
C SER A 87 20.94 -1.67 9.90
N ALA A 88 19.97 -2.56 10.09
CA ALA A 88 19.64 -3.63 9.13
C ALA A 88 19.21 -3.08 7.76
N ILE A 89 18.37 -2.03 7.75
CA ILE A 89 17.95 -1.34 6.51
C ILE A 89 19.16 -0.74 5.79
N LYS A 90 20.01 0.02 6.51
CA LYS A 90 21.23 0.62 5.96
C LYS A 90 22.20 -0.44 5.41
N ALA A 91 22.35 -1.57 6.09
CA ALA A 91 23.17 -2.69 5.64
C ALA A 91 22.61 -3.32 4.35
N ALA A 92 21.29 -3.50 4.25
CA ALA A 92 20.64 -4.01 3.04
C ALA A 92 20.82 -3.06 1.85
N ARG A 93 20.74 -1.73 2.08
CA ARG A 93 21.07 -0.72 1.06
C ARG A 93 22.50 -0.85 0.57
N LYS A 94 23.47 -0.99 1.48
CA LYS A 94 24.89 -1.18 1.13
C LYS A 94 25.09 -2.43 0.28
N ARG A 95 24.49 -3.57 0.66
CA ARG A 95 24.57 -4.82 -0.12
C ARG A 95 24.00 -4.67 -1.53
N ARG A 96 22.84 -4.03 -1.67
CA ARG A 96 22.23 -3.75 -2.99
C ARG A 96 23.13 -2.88 -3.86
N ARG A 97 23.76 -1.85 -3.28
CA ARG A 97 24.70 -1.00 -4.01
C ARG A 97 25.92 -1.76 -4.50
N VAL A 98 26.51 -2.63 -3.67
CA VAL A 98 27.66 -3.45 -4.06
C VAL A 98 27.29 -4.35 -5.25
N ARG A 99 26.16 -5.06 -5.16
CA ARG A 99 25.67 -5.94 -6.24
C ARG A 99 25.45 -5.23 -7.58
N LEU A 100 25.16 -3.93 -7.58
CA LEU A 100 24.97 -3.15 -8.81
C LEU A 100 26.29 -2.69 -9.45
N LEU A 101 27.41 -2.83 -8.73
CA LEU A 101 28.75 -2.46 -9.20
C LEU A 101 29.57 -3.67 -9.64
N ASP A 102 29.09 -4.89 -9.37
CA ASP A 102 29.63 -6.17 -9.85
C ASP A 102 28.93 -6.58 -11.16
#